data_AF-A0A9E0XLS7-F1
#
_entry.id   AF-A0A9E0XLS7-F1
#
_cell.length_a   1.000
_cell.length_b   1.000
_cell.length_c   1.000
_cell.angle_alpha   90.00
_cell.angle_beta   90.00
_cell.angle_gamma   90.00
#
_symmetry.space_group_name_H-M   'P 1'
#
loop_
_entity.id
_entity.type
_entity.pdbx_description
1 polymer ?
#
loop_
_entity_poly.entity_id
_entity_poly.type
_entity_poly.pdbx_seq_one_letter_code
_entity_poly.pdbx_strand_id
1 'polypeptide(L)'
;MNFISQIGRALLTQTNRTEVADRSGAAAHLPAATGASTEGGRSRSATHSDALPAQIPRPVPAAMRQNGQIVGNQTKLADLTRDFGDAAGKRLRLTPHADGTPEMHIHREGKINNPFTAGAKHQAAFNFMLDTVAREVGGDRVTAARILGENGCSLKGGVPCDRLKDIQQGVAIANIHRARAEASTPTNVAARAQAADQFLQARHGNGLDALVPPGTTARMSDTGMGGALKVKNAEGALVAVIKPDDAKNHAKAQFVEAMAAPLRAAGAMLGFPASERVTLSPAQTQGLKDIIGDADPTSVNDRAGKARQNIDDNGQVTRMQPAKGKDLSSLPLDERITLIKSGQLGRDLGYASVMCLMTGLSDHLSLNGSDESGTALVNMDNFIQGEDGMLHAIDPGVQERNGVHGAKPGEITSTIGNIRAMLEAANNAGSLEEFADNIIQQTKFNNSSNVLGAIISDILFTPGKQGFFKTQGEIDQLSQEDKRNLVLGMMQGMVKGLEFAQAHGNAIGAGYAGVATGGLQHHFGDNPQAYFTDLAGGFQTAVRGALAQKDAFEAKLGEIA
;
A
#
# COMPACT_ATOMS: atom_id res chain seq x y z
N MET A 1 -0.20 21.41 2.13
CA MET A 1 -0.01 20.76 0.81
C MET A 1 0.55 21.77 -0.19
N ASN A 2 1.83 21.67 -0.62
CA ASN A 2 2.36 22.24 -1.89
C ASN A 2 3.86 21.91 -2.18
N PHE A 3 4.41 20.84 -1.58
CA PHE A 3 5.86 20.61 -1.52
C PHE A 3 6.49 20.21 -2.87
N ILE A 4 5.87 19.28 -3.60
CA ILE A 4 6.37 18.81 -4.91
C ILE A 4 6.37 19.95 -5.95
N SER A 5 5.34 20.79 -5.94
CA SER A 5 5.23 21.99 -6.81
C SER A 5 6.36 23.01 -6.56
N GLN A 6 6.77 23.20 -5.30
CA GLN A 6 7.86 24.11 -4.94
C GLN A 6 9.24 23.59 -5.35
N ILE A 7 9.51 22.29 -5.20
CA ILE A 7 10.77 21.69 -5.65
C ILE A 7 10.86 21.70 -7.20
N GLY A 8 9.77 21.38 -7.90
CA GLY A 8 9.72 21.46 -9.36
C GLY A 8 10.02 22.87 -9.88
N ARG A 9 9.42 23.91 -9.29
CA ARG A 9 9.71 25.32 -9.64
C ARG A 9 11.15 25.73 -9.32
N ALA A 10 11.72 25.29 -8.20
CA ALA A 10 13.11 25.61 -7.84
C ALA A 10 14.11 25.00 -8.82
N LEU A 11 13.92 23.73 -9.22
CA LEU A 11 14.77 23.06 -10.20
C LEU A 11 14.66 23.70 -11.60
N LEU A 12 13.44 23.99 -12.07
CA LEU A 12 13.22 24.72 -13.33
C LEU A 12 13.89 26.10 -13.37
N THR A 13 13.95 26.80 -12.22
CA THR A 13 14.58 28.12 -12.14
C THR A 13 16.11 28.04 -12.22
N GLN A 14 16.71 26.91 -11.84
CA GLN A 14 18.16 26.74 -11.85
C GLN A 14 18.69 26.24 -13.20
N THR A 15 17.94 25.42 -13.93
CA THR A 15 18.32 24.92 -15.27
C THR A 15 18.31 26.03 -16.33
N ASN A 16 17.41 27.02 -16.20
CA ASN A 16 17.26 28.13 -17.15
C ASN A 16 18.26 29.30 -16.96
N ARG A 17 19.39 29.08 -16.27
CA ARG A 17 20.42 30.12 -16.03
C ARG A 17 21.80 29.80 -16.62
N THR A 18 21.91 28.74 -17.41
CA THR A 18 23.14 28.31 -18.09
C THR A 18 22.99 28.29 -19.61
N GLU A 19 22.60 29.42 -20.20
CA GLU A 19 22.90 29.71 -21.60
C GLU A 19 22.84 31.23 -21.84
N VAL A 20 23.60 31.71 -22.83
CA VAL A 20 23.78 33.13 -23.22
C VAL A 20 24.55 34.02 -22.21
N ALA A 21 25.88 33.96 -22.28
CA ALA A 21 26.76 35.09 -21.97
C ALA A 21 28.09 34.99 -22.75
N ASP A 22 28.02 34.93 -24.09
CA ASP A 22 29.19 35.06 -24.96
C ASP A 22 29.24 36.45 -25.60
N ARG A 23 30.18 37.29 -25.13
CA ARG A 23 30.65 38.53 -25.79
C ARG A 23 32.08 38.90 -25.34
N SER A 24 33.07 38.44 -26.12
CA SER A 24 34.22 39.21 -26.65
C SER A 24 34.77 40.43 -25.86
N GLY A 25 36.08 40.42 -25.54
CA GLY A 25 36.74 41.60 -24.94
C GLY A 25 38.27 41.57 -24.77
N ALA A 26 39.01 41.52 -25.89
CA ALA A 26 40.39 42.04 -26.11
C ALA A 26 41.50 41.98 -25.00
N ALA A 27 42.53 41.18 -25.29
CA ALA A 27 43.98 41.51 -25.36
C ALA A 27 44.69 42.35 -24.26
N ALA A 28 45.76 41.75 -23.71
CA ALA A 28 47.04 42.44 -23.41
C ALA A 28 48.23 41.45 -23.50
N HIS A 29 49.39 41.93 -23.97
CA HIS A 29 50.60 41.12 -24.24
C HIS A 29 51.57 41.01 -23.04
N LEU A 30 52.40 39.95 -23.09
CA LEU A 30 53.74 39.76 -22.48
C LEU A 30 54.72 40.92 -22.83
N PRO A 31 55.97 41.04 -22.30
CA PRO A 31 56.88 40.03 -21.69
C PRO A 31 57.43 40.52 -20.30
N ALA A 32 58.57 40.10 -19.71
CA ALA A 32 59.76 39.33 -20.14
C ALA A 32 60.46 38.61 -18.95
N ALA A 33 61.71 38.15 -19.15
CA ALA A 33 62.60 37.58 -18.13
C ALA A 33 64.01 38.22 -18.15
N THR A 34 64.70 38.21 -17.00
CA THR A 34 66.16 38.34 -16.73
C THR A 34 66.35 37.87 -15.27
N GLY A 35 67.40 37.17 -14.80
CA GLY A 35 68.82 37.10 -15.17
C GLY A 35 69.62 38.13 -14.34
N ALA A 36 70.68 37.84 -13.56
CA ALA A 36 71.41 36.61 -13.23
C ALA A 36 72.33 36.85 -11.98
N SER A 37 73.39 36.02 -11.77
CA SER A 37 74.52 36.15 -10.79
C SER A 37 74.26 35.73 -9.31
N THR A 38 74.81 34.63 -8.75
CA THR A 38 76.22 34.29 -8.33
C THR A 38 76.74 35.14 -7.14
N GLU A 39 77.42 34.66 -6.08
CA GLU A 39 78.01 33.36 -5.65
C GLU A 39 77.64 33.05 -4.15
N GLY A 40 78.00 31.97 -3.44
CA GLY A 40 78.71 30.71 -3.77
C GLY A 40 79.74 30.25 -2.68
N GLY A 41 79.83 28.94 -2.36
CA GLY A 41 81.01 28.32 -1.68
C GLY A 41 80.84 27.49 -0.37
N ARG A 42 81.14 26.17 -0.46
CA ARG A 42 81.65 25.23 0.59
C ARG A 42 80.70 24.80 1.76
N SER A 43 80.72 23.56 2.28
CA SER A 43 81.41 22.31 1.87
C SER A 43 80.75 21.02 2.45
N ARG A 44 80.98 19.91 1.74
CA ARG A 44 80.86 18.44 2.01
C ARG A 44 81.11 18.03 3.49
N SER A 45 80.66 16.86 4.00
CA SER A 45 80.64 15.54 3.33
C SER A 45 79.77 14.46 4.01
N ALA A 46 79.06 13.67 3.18
CA ALA A 46 78.80 12.21 3.18
C ALA A 46 78.82 11.35 4.48
N THR A 47 77.86 10.41 4.61
CA THR A 47 78.02 8.98 4.20
C THR A 47 76.80 8.09 4.56
N HIS A 48 76.77 6.91 3.93
CA HIS A 48 76.05 5.67 4.28
C HIS A 48 74.52 5.61 4.34
N SER A 49 73.99 4.87 3.36
CA SER A 49 72.79 4.04 3.46
C SER A 49 72.93 3.01 4.59
N ASP A 50 71.86 2.78 5.34
CA ASP A 50 71.56 1.47 5.93
C ASP A 50 70.04 1.34 6.19
N ALA A 51 69.56 0.09 6.22
CA ALA A 51 68.12 -0.20 6.15
C ALA A 51 67.38 0.06 7.48
N LEU A 52 66.19 0.68 7.39
CA LEU A 52 65.19 0.61 8.45
C LEU A 52 64.29 -0.63 8.25
N PRO A 53 63.94 -1.35 9.33
CA PRO A 53 63.31 -2.66 9.23
C PRO A 53 61.86 -2.58 8.71
N ALA A 54 61.40 -3.67 8.13
CA ALA A 54 60.01 -3.85 7.73
C ALA A 54 59.08 -3.58 8.92
N GLN A 55 58.27 -2.51 8.82
CA GLN A 55 57.20 -2.28 9.78
C GLN A 55 56.17 -3.39 9.61
N ILE A 56 56.13 -4.31 10.57
CA ILE A 56 55.00 -5.22 10.77
C ILE A 56 53.73 -4.35 10.78
N PRO A 57 52.74 -4.59 9.90
CA PRO A 57 51.50 -3.84 9.94
C PRO A 57 50.88 -3.99 11.33
N ARG A 58 50.82 -2.90 12.10
CA ARG A 58 50.10 -2.92 13.37
C ARG A 58 48.64 -3.25 13.03
N PRO A 59 48.02 -4.25 13.70
CA PRO A 59 46.59 -4.49 13.50
C PRO A 59 45.85 -3.20 13.80
N VAL A 60 45.02 -2.74 12.85
CA VAL A 60 44.27 -1.49 12.98
C VAL A 60 43.40 -1.60 14.24
N PRO A 61 43.56 -0.70 15.24
CA PRO A 61 42.77 -0.77 16.46
C PRO A 61 41.28 -0.57 16.15
N ALA A 62 40.43 -1.50 16.59
CA ALA A 62 38.98 -1.37 16.48
C ALA A 62 38.44 -0.37 17.53
N ALA A 63 38.53 0.93 17.24
CA ALA A 63 37.98 2.03 18.03
C ALA A 63 37.85 3.29 17.15
N MET A 64 36.85 4.18 17.25
CA MET A 64 35.73 4.33 18.18
C MET A 64 34.45 4.71 17.42
N ARG A 65 33.27 4.23 17.84
CA ARG A 65 31.96 4.67 17.28
C ARG A 65 31.50 6.04 17.83
N GLN A 66 32.31 7.10 17.68
CA GLN A 66 31.89 8.47 18.00
C GLN A 66 32.52 9.49 17.04
N ASN A 67 31.67 10.33 16.46
CA ASN A 67 31.96 11.53 15.65
C ASN A 67 32.37 11.30 14.19
N GLY A 68 31.43 11.56 13.27
CA GLY A 68 31.72 11.90 11.87
C GLY A 68 32.00 10.75 10.90
N GLN A 69 31.71 11.01 9.63
CA GLN A 69 32.22 10.29 8.46
C GLN A 69 32.63 11.33 7.42
N ILE A 70 33.88 11.31 6.95
CA ILE A 70 34.30 12.17 5.84
C ILE A 70 33.59 11.69 4.57
N VAL A 71 32.98 12.61 3.82
CA VAL A 71 32.16 12.31 2.65
C VAL A 71 32.59 13.10 1.41
N GLY A 72 32.40 12.49 0.24
CA GLY A 72 32.74 13.08 -1.05
C GLY A 72 32.06 12.37 -2.21
N ASN A 73 32.52 12.62 -3.43
CA ASN A 73 31.84 12.16 -4.65
C ASN A 73 31.79 10.62 -4.81
N GLN A 74 32.66 9.88 -4.12
CA GLN A 74 32.68 8.42 -4.13
C GLN A 74 31.89 7.76 -2.98
N THR A 75 31.43 8.54 -1.98
CA THR A 75 30.61 8.02 -0.89
C THR A 75 29.29 7.49 -1.44
N LYS A 76 28.93 6.26 -1.08
CA LYS A 76 27.67 5.63 -1.46
C LYS A 76 26.64 5.74 -0.34
N LEU A 77 25.37 5.67 -0.71
CA LEU A 77 24.25 5.59 0.21
C LEU A 77 24.35 4.35 1.12
N ALA A 78 24.91 3.26 0.60
CA ALA A 78 25.19 2.05 1.39
C ALA A 78 26.18 2.30 2.54
N ASP A 79 27.19 3.17 2.35
CA ASP A 79 28.13 3.54 3.42
C ASP A 79 27.42 4.35 4.51
N LEU A 80 26.67 5.37 4.11
CA LEU A 80 25.86 6.19 5.04
C LEU A 80 24.84 5.35 5.80
N THR A 81 24.23 4.36 5.15
CA THR A 81 23.24 3.46 5.75
C THR A 81 23.89 2.49 6.74
N ARG A 82 25.08 1.96 6.44
CA ARG A 82 25.88 1.15 7.38
C ARG A 82 26.29 1.96 8.61
N ASP A 83 26.73 3.20 8.41
CA ASP A 83 27.40 3.98 9.46
C ASP A 83 26.41 4.80 10.30
N PHE A 84 25.22 5.12 9.77
CA PHE A 84 24.19 5.94 10.44
C PHE A 84 22.78 5.33 10.50
N GLY A 85 22.46 4.26 9.75
CA GLY A 85 21.07 3.80 9.54
C GLY A 85 20.31 3.32 10.78
N ASP A 86 21.01 2.93 11.84
CA ASP A 86 20.40 2.50 13.11
C ASP A 86 20.22 3.67 14.12
N ALA A 87 20.51 4.90 13.71
CA ALA A 87 20.49 6.08 14.56
C ALA A 87 19.07 6.70 14.68
N ALA A 88 18.10 5.92 15.17
CA ALA A 88 16.70 6.34 15.32
C ALA A 88 16.52 7.68 16.08
N GLY A 89 15.52 8.47 15.67
CA GLY A 89 15.21 9.78 16.27
C GLY A 89 16.28 10.85 16.04
N LYS A 90 17.16 10.67 15.04
CA LYS A 90 18.27 11.58 14.75
C LYS A 90 18.36 11.87 13.26
N ARG A 91 19.05 12.97 12.92
CA ARG A 91 19.14 13.48 11.55
C ARG A 91 20.59 13.70 11.11
N LEU A 92 20.84 13.58 9.81
CA LEU A 92 22.13 13.91 9.22
C LEU A 92 22.34 15.43 9.13
N ARG A 93 23.55 15.88 9.43
CA ARG A 93 24.06 17.25 9.20
C ARG A 93 25.44 17.16 8.54
N LEU A 94 25.75 18.12 7.67
CA LEU A 94 27.08 18.23 7.06
C LEU A 94 27.85 19.37 7.74
N THR A 95 29.10 19.13 8.12
CA THR A 95 30.01 20.13 8.69
C THR A 95 31.39 20.02 8.07
N PRO A 96 32.14 21.13 7.91
CA PRO A 96 33.55 21.03 7.58
C PRO A 96 34.33 20.44 8.75
N HIS A 97 35.22 19.49 8.45
CA HIS A 97 36.26 18.99 9.34
C HIS A 97 37.36 20.04 9.53
N ALA A 98 38.33 19.79 10.42
CA ALA A 98 39.36 20.78 10.78
C ALA A 98 40.29 21.18 9.61
N ASP A 99 40.39 20.34 8.57
CA ASP A 99 41.10 20.57 7.31
C ASP A 99 40.22 21.14 6.19
N GLY A 100 38.94 21.42 6.48
CA GLY A 100 37.96 21.92 5.52
C GLY A 100 37.22 20.84 4.71
N THR A 101 37.53 19.55 4.88
CA THR A 101 36.83 18.47 4.17
C THR A 101 35.38 18.31 4.62
N PRO A 102 34.42 17.91 3.76
CA PRO A 102 33.04 17.69 4.17
C PRO A 102 32.89 16.44 5.05
N GLU A 103 32.25 16.59 6.20
CA GLU A 103 32.05 15.51 7.16
C GLU A 103 30.57 15.40 7.54
N MET A 104 29.99 14.20 7.37
CA MET A 104 28.62 13.88 7.71
C MET A 104 28.54 13.46 9.19
N HIS A 105 27.62 14.04 9.93
CA HIS A 105 27.43 13.78 11.36
C HIS A 105 25.97 13.49 11.68
N ILE A 106 25.74 12.78 12.78
CA ILE A 106 24.42 12.62 13.36
C ILE A 106 24.10 13.77 14.35
N HIS A 107 22.87 14.29 14.30
CA HIS A 107 22.34 15.31 15.18
C HIS A 107 21.09 14.83 15.93
N ARG A 108 21.00 15.10 17.24
CA ARG A 108 19.76 14.92 18.03
C ARG A 108 18.92 16.18 17.93
N GLU A 109 17.63 15.99 17.66
CA GLU A 109 16.62 17.05 17.67
C GLU A 109 16.62 17.77 19.05
N GLY A 110 16.47 19.09 19.06
CA GLY A 110 16.42 19.90 20.30
C GLY A 110 17.77 20.34 20.91
N LYS A 111 18.93 19.87 20.44
CA LYS A 111 20.23 20.43 20.90
C LYS A 111 20.57 21.74 20.17
N ILE A 112 20.30 22.87 20.83
CA ILE A 112 20.58 24.22 20.32
C ILE A 112 22.05 24.36 19.92
N ASN A 113 22.26 24.62 18.63
CA ASN A 113 23.43 25.34 18.12
C ASN A 113 22.91 26.53 17.32
N ASN A 114 23.68 27.63 17.31
CA ASN A 114 23.30 28.95 16.80
C ASN A 114 22.32 28.89 15.59
N PRO A 115 21.07 29.42 15.72
CA PRO A 115 19.98 29.22 14.75
C PRO A 115 20.31 29.72 13.34
N PHE A 116 21.25 30.65 13.19
CA PHE A 116 21.73 31.11 11.89
C PHE A 116 22.54 30.07 11.10
N THR A 117 23.03 28.99 11.73
CA THR A 117 23.89 27.97 11.09
C THR A 117 23.30 26.57 11.02
N ALA A 118 22.25 26.26 11.81
CA ALA A 118 21.64 24.94 11.84
C ALA A 118 20.95 24.59 10.51
N GLY A 119 20.18 25.53 9.95
CA GLY A 119 19.50 25.36 8.65
C GLY A 119 20.48 25.07 7.50
N ALA A 120 21.58 25.82 7.42
CA ALA A 120 22.59 25.64 6.37
C ALA A 120 23.25 24.24 6.41
N LYS A 121 23.46 23.67 7.60
CA LYS A 121 24.10 22.34 7.78
C LYS A 121 23.16 21.18 7.45
N HIS A 122 21.87 21.32 7.72
CA HIS A 122 20.86 20.36 7.26
C HIS A 122 20.59 20.48 5.75
N GLN A 123 20.56 21.70 5.22
CA GLN A 123 20.46 21.95 3.78
C GLN A 123 21.66 21.37 3.01
N ALA A 124 22.88 21.52 3.53
CA ALA A 124 24.08 20.93 2.96
C ALA A 124 24.04 19.39 2.99
N ALA A 125 23.58 18.78 4.08
CA ALA A 125 23.36 17.32 4.14
C ALA A 125 22.28 16.84 3.15
N PHE A 126 21.18 17.59 3.02
CA PHE A 126 20.13 17.28 2.05
C PHE A 126 20.64 17.36 0.61
N ASN A 127 21.39 18.41 0.26
CA ASN A 127 21.98 18.56 -1.07
C ASN A 127 22.99 17.44 -1.37
N PHE A 128 23.85 17.09 -0.40
CA PHE A 128 24.77 15.97 -0.53
C PHE A 128 24.04 14.63 -0.76
N MET A 129 22.95 14.39 -0.02
CA MET A 129 22.10 13.21 -0.20
C MET A 129 21.39 13.22 -1.55
N LEU A 130 20.90 14.37 -2.02
CA LEU A 130 20.30 14.53 -3.35
C LEU A 130 21.31 14.19 -4.45
N ASP A 131 22.55 14.68 -4.35
CA ASP A 131 23.62 14.37 -5.30
C ASP A 131 24.01 12.88 -5.26
N THR A 132 24.06 12.29 -4.06
CA THR A 132 24.43 10.87 -3.87
C THR A 132 23.36 9.94 -4.42
N VAL A 133 22.08 10.17 -4.08
CA VAL A 133 20.93 9.44 -4.63
C VAL A 133 20.85 9.64 -6.14
N ALA A 134 21.04 10.86 -6.65
CA ALA A 134 21.03 11.14 -8.09
C ALA A 134 22.12 10.34 -8.84
N ARG A 135 23.36 10.32 -8.33
CA ARG A 135 24.43 9.48 -8.91
C ARG A 135 24.02 8.00 -8.97
N GLU A 136 23.46 7.47 -7.87
CA GLU A 136 23.10 6.06 -7.81
C GLU A 136 21.90 5.68 -8.69
N VAL A 137 20.96 6.60 -8.97
CA VAL A 137 19.86 6.35 -9.94
C VAL A 137 20.20 6.67 -11.40
N GLY A 138 21.48 6.94 -11.72
CA GLY A 138 21.94 7.19 -13.10
C GLY A 138 21.96 8.65 -13.53
N GLY A 139 22.00 9.59 -12.58
CA GLY A 139 22.07 11.04 -12.81
C GLY A 139 20.75 11.79 -12.63
N ASP A 140 19.62 11.09 -12.49
CA ASP A 140 18.29 11.71 -12.40
C ASP A 140 18.04 12.38 -11.03
N ARG A 141 18.20 13.71 -11.01
CA ARG A 141 17.92 14.56 -9.84
C ARG A 141 16.44 14.66 -9.48
N VAL A 142 15.52 14.46 -10.44
CA VAL A 142 14.07 14.52 -10.20
C VAL A 142 13.61 13.26 -9.48
N THR A 143 14.01 12.09 -9.97
CA THR A 143 13.77 10.81 -9.27
C THR A 143 14.44 10.81 -7.90
N ALA A 144 15.67 11.32 -7.78
CA ALA A 144 16.33 11.44 -6.48
C ALA A 144 15.57 12.34 -5.49
N ALA A 145 15.07 13.50 -5.94
CA ALA A 145 14.27 14.39 -5.12
C ALA A 145 12.94 13.75 -4.67
N ARG A 146 12.31 12.95 -5.55
CA ARG A 146 11.10 12.17 -5.21
C ARG A 146 11.38 11.15 -4.10
N ILE A 147 12.40 10.30 -4.28
CA ILE A 147 12.80 9.29 -3.29
C ILE A 147 13.08 9.91 -1.92
N LEU A 148 13.80 11.03 -1.88
CA LEU A 148 14.08 11.75 -0.63
C LEU A 148 12.80 12.34 -0.01
N GLY A 149 11.90 12.92 -0.82
CA GLY A 149 10.64 13.50 -0.35
C GLY A 149 9.68 12.46 0.24
N GLU A 150 9.54 11.29 -0.41
CA GLU A 150 8.74 10.15 0.08
C GLU A 150 9.25 9.63 1.44
N ASN A 151 10.55 9.76 1.68
CA ASN A 151 11.23 9.37 2.92
C ASN A 151 11.37 10.51 3.94
N GLY A 152 10.52 11.53 3.87
CA GLY A 152 10.44 12.61 4.87
C GLY A 152 11.66 13.55 4.92
N CYS A 153 12.56 13.49 3.94
CA CYS A 153 13.70 14.38 3.85
C CYS A 153 13.27 15.76 3.34
N SER A 154 13.85 16.83 3.91
CA SER A 154 13.57 18.19 3.41
C SER A 154 14.74 19.14 3.65
N LEU A 155 14.82 20.20 2.86
CA LEU A 155 15.85 21.25 2.97
C LEU A 155 15.93 21.88 4.37
N LYS A 156 14.79 22.03 5.07
CA LYS A 156 14.72 22.60 6.42
C LYS A 156 14.78 21.54 7.52
N GLY A 157 14.20 20.37 7.28
CA GLY A 157 14.16 19.27 8.26
C GLY A 157 15.40 18.37 8.24
N GLY A 158 16.27 18.44 7.24
CA GLY A 158 17.38 17.49 7.07
C GLY A 158 16.91 16.09 6.65
N VAL A 159 17.81 15.11 6.80
CA VAL A 159 17.62 13.71 6.38
C VAL A 159 17.54 12.82 7.63
N PRO A 160 16.41 12.14 7.91
CA PRO A 160 16.28 11.22 9.04
C PRO A 160 17.18 9.98 8.86
N CYS A 161 17.89 9.56 9.91
CA CYS A 161 18.86 8.47 9.82
C CYS A 161 18.17 7.09 9.72
N ASP A 162 17.05 6.93 10.40
CA ASP A 162 16.16 5.77 10.36
C ASP A 162 15.56 5.51 8.97
N ARG A 163 15.52 6.52 8.09
CA ARG A 163 15.01 6.42 6.71
C ARG A 163 16.08 6.08 5.67
N LEU A 164 17.34 5.93 6.05
CA LEU A 164 18.41 5.64 5.08
C LEU A 164 18.23 4.28 4.38
N LYS A 165 17.72 3.26 5.08
CA LYS A 165 17.38 1.95 4.51
C LYS A 165 16.25 2.07 3.47
N ASP A 166 15.19 2.83 3.80
CA ASP A 166 14.04 3.07 2.91
C ASP A 166 14.46 3.86 1.64
N ILE A 167 15.35 4.86 1.79
CA ILE A 167 15.93 5.61 0.67
C ILE A 167 16.77 4.69 -0.24
N GLN A 168 17.55 3.77 0.36
CA GLN A 168 18.35 2.80 -0.39
C GLN A 168 17.47 1.82 -1.18
N GLN A 169 16.35 1.39 -0.60
CA GLN A 169 15.33 0.60 -1.31
C GLN A 169 14.69 1.39 -2.46
N GLY A 170 14.39 2.68 -2.27
CA GLY A 170 13.88 3.56 -3.33
C GLY A 170 14.85 3.73 -4.50
N VAL A 171 16.16 3.83 -4.23
CA VAL A 171 17.22 3.84 -5.26
C VAL A 171 17.27 2.53 -6.06
N ALA A 172 17.17 1.38 -5.38
CA ALA A 172 17.14 0.09 -6.05
C ALA A 172 15.91 -0.04 -6.97
N ILE A 173 14.73 0.36 -6.50
CA ILE A 173 13.49 0.37 -7.29
C ILE A 173 13.63 1.28 -8.52
N ALA A 174 14.13 2.51 -8.36
CA ALA A 174 14.35 3.43 -9.47
C ALA A 174 15.30 2.87 -10.54
N ASN A 175 16.40 2.22 -10.12
CA ASN A 175 17.31 1.55 -11.06
C ASN A 175 16.66 0.36 -11.77
N ILE A 176 15.76 -0.38 -11.13
CA ILE A 176 14.99 -1.45 -11.78
C ILE A 176 14.03 -0.87 -12.85
N HIS A 177 13.36 0.25 -12.57
CA HIS A 177 12.53 0.93 -13.57
C HIS A 177 13.36 1.46 -14.74
N ARG A 178 14.54 2.03 -14.48
CA ARG A 178 15.48 2.47 -15.51
C ARG A 178 16.00 1.29 -16.34
N ALA A 179 16.43 0.21 -15.71
CA ALA A 179 16.86 -1.01 -16.42
C ALA A 179 15.73 -1.63 -17.25
N ARG A 180 14.47 -1.57 -16.79
CA ARG A 180 13.30 -1.95 -17.61
C ARG A 180 13.09 -1.03 -18.80
N ALA A 181 13.22 0.28 -18.62
CA ALA A 181 13.11 1.26 -19.71
C ALA A 181 14.22 1.04 -20.76
N GLU A 182 15.47 0.88 -20.33
CA GLU A 182 16.63 0.55 -21.17
C GLU A 182 16.46 -0.83 -21.85
N ALA A 183 15.87 -1.82 -21.17
CA ALA A 183 15.56 -3.13 -21.74
C ALA A 183 14.39 -3.12 -22.76
N SER A 184 13.66 -2.01 -22.91
CA SER A 184 12.59 -1.87 -23.92
C SER A 184 13.14 -1.84 -25.35
N THR A 185 14.44 -1.58 -25.54
CA THR A 185 15.07 -1.49 -26.87
C THR A 185 15.13 -2.87 -27.55
N PRO A 186 14.87 -3.01 -28.88
CA PRO A 186 14.24 -4.23 -29.41
C PRO A 186 15.10 -5.50 -29.61
N THR A 187 16.36 -5.53 -29.18
CA THR A 187 17.37 -6.50 -29.69
C THR A 187 18.04 -7.39 -28.65
N ASN A 188 17.25 -8.15 -27.87
CA ASN A 188 17.59 -9.55 -27.51
C ASN A 188 16.48 -10.25 -26.70
N VAL A 189 15.72 -11.16 -27.33
CA VAL A 189 14.70 -11.96 -26.63
C VAL A 189 15.32 -13.04 -25.73
N ALA A 190 16.43 -13.66 -26.17
CA ALA A 190 17.12 -14.69 -25.41
C ALA A 190 17.74 -14.16 -24.10
N ALA A 191 18.42 -13.01 -24.14
CA ALA A 191 19.00 -12.40 -22.94
C ALA A 191 17.91 -11.94 -21.95
N ARG A 192 16.73 -11.53 -22.43
CA ARG A 192 15.58 -11.20 -21.57
C ARG A 192 15.07 -12.43 -20.80
N ALA A 193 14.95 -13.59 -21.45
CA ALA A 193 14.57 -14.83 -20.77
C ALA A 193 15.61 -15.25 -19.72
N GLN A 194 16.89 -15.24 -20.09
CA GLN A 194 17.97 -15.69 -19.21
C GLN A 194 18.22 -14.73 -18.02
N ALA A 195 18.08 -13.41 -18.23
CA ALA A 195 18.15 -12.43 -17.16
C ALA A 195 16.88 -12.44 -16.28
N ALA A 196 15.71 -12.77 -16.83
CA ALA A 196 14.49 -12.97 -16.03
C ALA A 196 14.60 -14.22 -15.13
N ASP A 197 15.12 -15.34 -15.65
CA ASP A 197 15.40 -16.55 -14.85
C ASP A 197 16.41 -16.26 -13.74
N GLN A 198 17.53 -15.59 -14.05
CA GLN A 198 18.53 -15.20 -13.05
C GLN A 198 17.96 -14.20 -12.02
N PHE A 199 17.07 -13.29 -12.43
CA PHE A 199 16.37 -12.36 -11.54
C PHE A 199 15.35 -13.07 -10.63
N LEU A 200 14.62 -14.07 -11.14
CA LEU A 200 13.68 -14.88 -10.36
C LEU A 200 14.42 -15.74 -9.33
N GLN A 201 15.51 -16.41 -9.73
CA GLN A 201 16.39 -17.18 -8.84
C GLN A 201 17.10 -16.31 -7.78
N ALA A 202 17.38 -15.04 -8.08
CA ALA A 202 18.04 -14.13 -7.15
C ALA A 202 17.06 -13.41 -6.19
N ARG A 203 15.80 -13.21 -6.60
CA ARG A 203 14.77 -12.52 -5.79
C ARG A 203 13.96 -13.49 -4.91
N HIS A 204 13.78 -14.72 -5.37
CA HIS A 204 13.09 -15.77 -4.63
C HIS A 204 14.02 -16.97 -4.56
N GLY A 205 14.37 -17.41 -3.34
CA GLY A 205 14.97 -18.74 -3.18
C GLY A 205 14.07 -19.79 -3.84
N ASN A 206 14.66 -20.84 -4.40
CA ASN A 206 14.05 -21.80 -5.34
C ASN A 206 12.90 -22.70 -4.78
N GLY A 207 12.13 -22.22 -3.81
CA GLY A 207 11.02 -22.92 -3.19
C GLY A 207 9.66 -22.40 -3.64
N LEU A 208 8.70 -23.32 -3.68
CA LEU A 208 7.27 -23.03 -3.50
C LEU A 208 7.03 -22.26 -2.19
N ASP A 209 7.90 -22.47 -1.20
CA ASP A 209 8.09 -21.80 0.08
C ASP A 209 7.91 -20.27 0.08
N ALA A 210 8.28 -19.59 -1.01
CA ALA A 210 8.11 -18.13 -1.12
C ALA A 210 6.64 -17.71 -1.36
N LEU A 211 5.84 -18.61 -1.94
CA LEU A 211 4.40 -18.46 -2.16
C LEU A 211 3.61 -19.09 -1.01
N VAL A 212 3.94 -20.35 -0.67
CA VAL A 212 3.32 -21.16 0.36
C VAL A 212 4.40 -21.65 1.33
N PRO A 213 4.67 -20.93 2.44
CA PRO A 213 5.74 -21.27 3.37
C PRO A 213 5.63 -22.69 3.96
N PRO A 214 6.74 -23.39 4.26
CA PRO A 214 6.69 -24.69 4.92
C PRO A 214 5.95 -24.63 6.26
N GLY A 215 5.18 -25.69 6.58
CA GLY A 215 4.36 -25.75 7.79
C GLY A 215 3.08 -24.90 7.73
N THR A 216 2.70 -24.40 6.55
CA THR A 216 1.39 -23.77 6.33
C THR A 216 0.33 -24.78 5.93
N THR A 217 -0.94 -24.41 6.13
CA THR A 217 -2.12 -25.06 5.56
C THR A 217 -2.70 -24.18 4.46
N ALA A 218 -3.25 -24.78 3.41
CA ALA A 218 -3.83 -24.07 2.29
C ALA A 218 -5.27 -24.53 2.05
N ARG A 219 -6.18 -23.59 1.79
CA ARG A 219 -7.60 -23.88 1.50
C ARG A 219 -8.14 -22.88 0.48
N MET A 220 -8.98 -23.34 -0.45
CA MET A 220 -9.68 -22.44 -1.38
C MET A 220 -10.70 -21.56 -0.63
N SER A 221 -10.89 -20.31 -1.09
CA SER A 221 -11.95 -19.43 -0.61
C SER A 221 -13.32 -19.88 -1.12
N ASP A 222 -14.32 -19.81 -0.25
CA ASP A 222 -15.64 -20.38 -0.51
C ASP A 222 -16.58 -19.44 -1.32
N THR A 223 -17.61 -20.06 -1.91
CA THR A 223 -18.78 -19.53 -2.66
C THR A 223 -18.57 -18.66 -3.91
N GLY A 224 -17.56 -17.79 -4.04
CA GLY A 224 -17.39 -16.91 -5.22
C GLY A 224 -16.96 -17.58 -6.54
N MET A 225 -17.16 -16.92 -7.70
CA MET A 225 -16.74 -17.42 -9.03
C MET A 225 -15.22 -17.36 -9.30
N GLY A 226 -14.43 -16.69 -8.45
CA GLY A 226 -13.00 -16.46 -8.65
C GLY A 226 -12.18 -16.72 -7.40
N GLY A 227 -12.40 -17.86 -6.73
CA GLY A 227 -11.80 -18.13 -5.42
C GLY A 227 -10.27 -18.22 -5.43
N ALA A 228 -9.64 -17.63 -4.42
CA ALA A 228 -8.21 -17.71 -4.16
C ALA A 228 -7.84 -18.79 -3.12
N LEU A 229 -6.60 -19.26 -3.19
CA LEU A 229 -5.97 -20.13 -2.20
C LEU A 229 -5.53 -19.28 -0.99
N LYS A 230 -6.20 -19.49 0.15
CA LYS A 230 -5.88 -18.88 1.44
C LYS A 230 -4.82 -19.74 2.15
N VAL A 231 -3.65 -19.16 2.41
CA VAL A 231 -2.50 -19.84 3.02
C VAL A 231 -2.34 -19.36 4.47
N LYS A 232 -2.37 -20.28 5.43
CA LYS A 232 -2.34 -20.01 6.88
C LYS A 232 -1.15 -20.70 7.55
N ASN A 233 -0.53 -20.06 8.53
CA ASN A 233 0.48 -20.72 9.37
C ASN A 233 -0.13 -21.75 10.34
N ALA A 234 0.70 -22.40 11.15
CA ALA A 234 0.27 -23.37 12.17
C ALA A 234 -0.66 -22.75 13.23
N GLU A 235 -0.52 -21.45 13.48
CA GLU A 235 -1.36 -20.64 14.38
C GLU A 235 -2.71 -20.25 13.74
N GLY A 236 -2.95 -20.59 12.47
CA GLY A 236 -4.18 -20.28 11.73
C GLY A 236 -4.31 -18.86 11.20
N ALA A 237 -3.28 -18.01 11.39
CA ALA A 237 -3.20 -16.66 10.83
C ALA A 237 -2.89 -16.71 9.32
N LEU A 238 -3.54 -15.84 8.56
CA LEU A 238 -3.37 -15.80 7.11
C LEU A 238 -2.04 -15.12 6.74
N VAL A 239 -1.20 -15.82 5.98
CA VAL A 239 0.14 -15.35 5.57
C VAL A 239 0.25 -15.01 4.08
N ALA A 240 -0.63 -15.58 3.25
CA ALA A 240 -0.77 -15.21 1.85
C ALA A 240 -2.18 -15.52 1.33
N VAL A 241 -2.62 -14.77 0.31
CA VAL A 241 -3.77 -15.14 -0.54
C VAL A 241 -3.27 -15.22 -1.97
N ILE A 242 -3.40 -16.38 -2.62
CA ILE A 242 -2.88 -16.62 -3.97
C ILE A 242 -4.07 -16.84 -4.91
N LYS A 243 -4.26 -15.93 -5.85
CA LYS A 243 -5.31 -16.02 -6.87
C LYS A 243 -4.68 -16.51 -8.19
N PRO A 244 -5.13 -17.65 -8.76
CA PRO A 244 -4.79 -18.05 -10.12
C PRO A 244 -5.10 -16.90 -11.09
N ASP A 245 -4.08 -16.41 -11.78
CA ASP A 245 -4.24 -15.23 -12.63
C ASP A 245 -4.84 -15.65 -13.97
N ASP A 246 -5.88 -14.92 -14.39
CA ASP A 246 -6.23 -14.81 -15.80
C ASP A 246 -6.00 -13.33 -16.18
N ALA A 247 -5.94 -13.02 -17.47
CA ALA A 247 -5.65 -11.66 -17.93
C ALA A 247 -6.65 -10.59 -17.40
N LYS A 248 -7.87 -10.98 -17.00
CA LYS A 248 -8.89 -10.09 -16.41
C LYS A 248 -8.69 -9.95 -14.89
N ASN A 249 -8.21 -10.97 -14.20
CA ASN A 249 -7.94 -10.90 -12.75
C ASN A 249 -6.79 -9.95 -12.42
N HIS A 250 -5.78 -9.86 -13.28
CA HIS A 250 -4.72 -8.86 -13.14
C HIS A 250 -5.27 -7.41 -13.19
N ALA A 251 -6.13 -7.12 -14.17
CA ALA A 251 -6.79 -5.82 -14.32
C ALA A 251 -7.64 -5.45 -13.08
N LYS A 252 -8.35 -6.41 -12.50
CA LYS A 252 -9.13 -6.24 -11.27
C LYS A 252 -8.24 -5.96 -10.05
N ALA A 253 -7.12 -6.66 -9.90
CA ALA A 253 -6.17 -6.42 -8.81
C ALA A 253 -5.54 -5.02 -8.92
N GLN A 254 -5.12 -4.61 -10.12
CA GLN A 254 -4.62 -3.26 -10.39
C GLN A 254 -5.66 -2.17 -10.13
N PHE A 255 -6.92 -2.40 -10.50
CA PHE A 255 -8.04 -1.51 -10.16
C PHE A 255 -8.13 -1.31 -8.64
N VAL A 256 -8.14 -2.40 -7.86
CA VAL A 256 -8.30 -2.31 -6.40
C VAL A 256 -7.07 -1.67 -5.76
N GLU A 257 -5.86 -1.95 -6.23
CA GLU A 257 -4.64 -1.31 -5.71
C GLU A 257 -4.62 0.21 -5.98
N ALA A 258 -5.02 0.62 -7.19
CA ALA A 258 -5.14 2.03 -7.58
C ALA A 258 -6.26 2.77 -6.83
N MET A 259 -7.31 2.07 -6.39
CA MET A 259 -8.35 2.61 -5.50
C MET A 259 -7.94 2.58 -4.02
N ALA A 260 -7.18 1.57 -3.60
CA ALA A 260 -6.73 1.40 -2.22
C ALA A 260 -5.71 2.47 -1.81
N ALA A 261 -4.85 2.93 -2.72
CA ALA A 261 -3.88 3.98 -2.44
C ALA A 261 -4.53 5.33 -1.99
N PRO A 262 -5.48 5.93 -2.74
CA PRO A 262 -6.17 7.15 -2.31
C PRO A 262 -7.06 6.92 -1.08
N LEU A 263 -7.71 5.75 -0.95
CA LEU A 263 -8.50 5.40 0.25
C LEU A 263 -7.64 5.33 1.51
N ARG A 264 -6.48 4.66 1.43
CA ARG A 264 -5.50 4.56 2.53
C ARG A 264 -4.90 5.93 2.87
N ALA A 265 -4.61 6.76 1.87
CA ALA A 265 -4.11 8.13 2.06
C ALA A 265 -5.17 9.06 2.69
N ALA A 266 -6.45 8.79 2.47
CA ALA A 266 -7.58 9.47 3.13
C ALA A 266 -7.88 8.93 4.54
N GLY A 267 -7.27 7.82 4.96
CA GLY A 267 -7.50 7.22 6.28
C GLY A 267 -8.74 6.30 6.35
N ALA A 268 -9.07 5.59 5.27
CA ALA A 268 -10.19 4.65 5.26
C ALA A 268 -10.04 3.56 6.33
N MET A 269 -11.14 3.27 7.04
CA MET A 269 -11.20 2.22 8.08
C MET A 269 -11.35 0.78 7.54
N LEU A 270 -11.37 0.60 6.21
CA LEU A 270 -11.30 -0.70 5.56
C LEU A 270 -9.92 -0.81 4.90
N GLY A 271 -9.12 -1.77 5.34
CA GLY A 271 -7.83 -2.06 4.73
C GLY A 271 -7.94 -2.95 3.50
N PHE A 272 -6.98 -2.78 2.58
CA PHE A 272 -6.84 -3.57 1.36
C PHE A 272 -5.38 -4.07 1.26
N PRO A 273 -5.16 -5.35 0.92
CA PRO A 273 -3.83 -5.94 0.80
C PRO A 273 -3.06 -5.33 -0.38
N ALA A 274 -1.74 -5.31 -0.27
CA ALA A 274 -0.88 -5.09 -1.43
C ALA A 274 -0.88 -6.35 -2.30
N SER A 275 -0.82 -6.17 -3.62
CA SER A 275 -0.75 -7.27 -4.59
C SER A 275 0.60 -7.30 -5.30
N GLU A 276 1.13 -8.49 -5.58
CA GLU A 276 2.25 -8.68 -6.48
C GLU A 276 1.94 -9.80 -7.48
N ARG A 277 2.35 -9.60 -8.74
CA ARG A 277 2.24 -10.62 -9.78
C ARG A 277 3.47 -11.51 -9.76
N VAL A 278 3.28 -12.81 -9.60
CA VAL A 278 4.37 -13.79 -9.60
C VAL A 278 4.27 -14.67 -10.85
N THR A 279 5.36 -14.75 -11.60
CA THR A 279 5.51 -15.74 -12.67
C THR A 279 6.12 -16.99 -12.09
N LEU A 280 5.52 -18.14 -12.38
CA LEU A 280 5.91 -19.43 -11.81
C LEU A 280 6.91 -20.15 -12.71
N SER A 281 7.96 -20.71 -12.10
CA SER A 281 8.75 -21.75 -12.76
C SER A 281 7.95 -23.05 -12.88
N PRO A 282 8.28 -23.98 -13.80
CA PRO A 282 7.55 -25.25 -13.96
C PRO A 282 7.42 -26.06 -12.66
N ALA A 283 8.45 -26.03 -11.80
CA ALA A 283 8.41 -26.69 -10.49
C ALA A 283 7.43 -26.03 -9.51
N GLN A 284 7.37 -24.69 -9.48
CA GLN A 284 6.40 -23.94 -8.67
C GLN A 284 4.98 -24.10 -9.21
N THR A 285 4.80 -24.14 -10.54
CA THR A 285 3.53 -24.48 -11.19
C THR A 285 3.02 -25.83 -10.73
N GLN A 286 3.84 -26.89 -10.84
CA GLN A 286 3.40 -28.22 -10.42
C GLN A 286 3.11 -28.27 -8.91
N GLY A 287 4.02 -27.79 -8.06
CA GLY A 287 3.82 -27.82 -6.62
C GLY A 287 2.61 -27.01 -6.15
N LEU A 288 2.28 -25.88 -6.79
CA LEU A 288 1.06 -25.13 -6.48
C LEU A 288 -0.20 -25.88 -6.96
N LYS A 289 -0.15 -26.56 -8.11
CA LYS A 289 -1.25 -27.41 -8.60
C LYS A 289 -1.52 -28.61 -7.68
N ASP A 290 -0.47 -29.18 -7.11
CA ASP A 290 -0.56 -30.28 -6.13
C ASP A 290 -1.27 -29.78 -4.85
N ILE A 291 -0.82 -28.66 -4.28
CA ILE A 291 -1.46 -28.01 -3.12
C ILE A 291 -2.93 -27.67 -3.38
N ILE A 292 -3.25 -27.14 -4.57
CA ILE A 292 -4.65 -26.85 -4.96
C ILE A 292 -5.48 -28.13 -5.08
N GLY A 293 -4.88 -29.25 -5.48
CA GLY A 293 -5.53 -30.56 -5.50
C GLY A 293 -5.88 -31.07 -4.09
N ASP A 294 -4.95 -30.96 -3.15
CA ASP A 294 -5.14 -31.38 -1.76
C ASP A 294 -6.09 -30.45 -0.97
N ALA A 295 -6.13 -29.16 -1.33
CA ALA A 295 -6.90 -28.13 -0.63
C ALA A 295 -8.43 -28.20 -0.83
N ASP A 296 -8.93 -29.00 -1.79
CA ASP A 296 -10.36 -29.03 -2.16
C ASP A 296 -10.84 -30.42 -2.65
N PRO A 297 -10.97 -31.41 -1.75
CA PRO A 297 -11.39 -32.78 -2.10
C PRO A 297 -12.91 -32.94 -2.35
N THR A 298 -13.71 -31.86 -2.29
CA THR A 298 -15.19 -31.97 -2.26
C THR A 298 -15.95 -30.96 -3.14
N SER A 299 -15.27 -30.14 -3.95
CA SER A 299 -15.93 -29.07 -4.70
C SER A 299 -16.87 -29.54 -5.79
N VAL A 300 -18.14 -29.16 -5.63
CA VAL A 300 -19.26 -29.39 -6.56
C VAL A 300 -19.09 -28.63 -7.89
N ASN A 301 -18.06 -27.78 -8.03
CA ASN A 301 -17.92 -26.80 -9.12
C ASN A 301 -16.57 -26.87 -9.88
N ASP A 302 -15.78 -27.94 -9.66
CA ASP A 302 -14.42 -28.12 -10.22
C ASP A 302 -13.53 -26.86 -10.14
N ARG A 303 -13.54 -26.21 -8.97
CA ARG A 303 -12.80 -24.97 -8.74
C ARG A 303 -11.30 -25.21 -8.75
N ALA A 304 -10.85 -26.31 -8.15
CA ALA A 304 -9.47 -26.78 -8.25
C ALA A 304 -9.05 -27.08 -9.70
N GLY A 305 -9.92 -27.67 -10.54
CA GLY A 305 -9.67 -27.82 -11.98
C GLY A 305 -9.45 -26.48 -12.69
N LYS A 306 -10.38 -25.53 -12.55
CA LYS A 306 -10.26 -24.19 -13.14
C LYS A 306 -9.03 -23.42 -12.66
N ALA A 307 -8.72 -23.51 -11.36
CA ALA A 307 -7.52 -22.90 -10.79
C ALA A 307 -6.23 -23.47 -11.39
N ARG A 308 -6.14 -24.80 -11.53
CA ARG A 308 -5.02 -25.48 -12.18
C ARG A 308 -4.92 -25.16 -13.67
N GLN A 309 -6.05 -25.10 -14.38
CA GLN A 309 -6.12 -24.72 -15.79
C GLN A 309 -5.62 -23.28 -16.02
N ASN A 310 -6.08 -22.31 -15.23
CA ASN A 310 -5.60 -20.92 -15.31
C ASN A 310 -4.08 -20.83 -15.07
N ILE A 311 -3.54 -21.63 -14.14
CA ILE A 311 -2.09 -21.70 -13.90
C ILE A 311 -1.36 -22.33 -15.10
N ASP A 312 -1.90 -23.38 -15.72
CA ASP A 312 -1.32 -24.03 -16.91
C ASP A 312 -1.33 -23.09 -18.13
N ASP A 313 -2.40 -22.33 -18.34
CA ASP A 313 -2.57 -21.43 -19.48
C ASP A 313 -1.74 -20.14 -19.36
N ASN A 314 -1.54 -19.61 -18.14
CA ASN A 314 -0.93 -18.29 -17.93
C ASN A 314 0.45 -18.34 -17.23
N GLY A 315 0.81 -19.43 -16.54
CA GLY A 315 2.04 -19.54 -15.77
C GLY A 315 2.20 -18.50 -14.65
N GLN A 316 1.11 -17.86 -14.22
CA GLN A 316 1.12 -16.65 -13.40
C GLN A 316 0.04 -16.68 -12.32
N VAL A 317 0.36 -16.05 -11.18
CA VAL A 317 -0.57 -15.85 -10.06
C VAL A 317 -0.49 -14.43 -9.54
N THR A 318 -1.60 -13.92 -9.03
CA THR A 318 -1.63 -12.71 -8.22
C THR A 318 -1.53 -13.13 -6.75
N ARG A 319 -0.41 -12.80 -6.10
CA ARG A 319 -0.19 -13.01 -4.67
C ARG A 319 -0.55 -11.73 -3.93
N MET A 320 -1.39 -11.83 -2.92
CA MET A 320 -1.76 -10.72 -2.05
C MET A 320 -1.20 -10.99 -0.66
N GLN A 321 -0.53 -9.98 -0.09
CA GLN A 321 -0.09 -10.04 1.29
C GLN A 321 -1.23 -9.55 2.18
N PRO A 322 -1.88 -10.44 2.96
CA PRO A 322 -2.97 -10.03 3.84
C PRO A 322 -2.46 -9.10 4.94
N ALA A 323 -3.37 -8.30 5.50
CA ALA A 323 -3.11 -7.62 6.75
C ALA A 323 -2.88 -8.64 7.86
N LYS A 324 -2.04 -8.30 8.84
CA LYS A 324 -1.85 -9.15 10.02
C LYS A 324 -3.14 -9.19 10.83
N GLY A 325 -3.59 -10.39 11.17
CA GLY A 325 -4.83 -10.59 11.90
C GLY A 325 -5.33 -12.03 11.83
N LYS A 326 -6.59 -12.23 12.20
CA LYS A 326 -7.32 -13.49 12.12
C LYS A 326 -8.54 -13.33 11.21
N ASP A 327 -8.90 -14.34 10.42
CA ASP A 327 -10.15 -14.33 9.65
C ASP A 327 -11.34 -14.22 10.64
N LEU A 328 -12.33 -13.38 10.35
CA LEU A 328 -13.49 -13.18 11.26
C LEU A 328 -14.19 -14.49 11.61
N SER A 329 -14.34 -15.38 10.64
CA SER A 329 -14.98 -16.69 10.78
C SER A 329 -14.14 -17.72 11.57
N SER A 330 -12.90 -17.38 11.93
CA SER A 330 -11.94 -18.22 12.68
C SER A 330 -11.66 -17.74 14.11
N LEU A 331 -12.12 -16.53 14.48
CA LEU A 331 -12.01 -16.01 15.84
C LEU A 331 -12.67 -16.96 16.86
N PRO A 332 -12.13 -17.15 18.08
CA PRO A 332 -12.82 -17.84 19.17
C PRO A 332 -14.22 -17.31 19.42
N LEU A 333 -15.14 -18.16 19.91
CA LEU A 333 -16.54 -17.79 20.12
C LEU A 333 -16.69 -16.55 21.01
N ASP A 334 -15.94 -16.48 22.10
CA ASP A 334 -15.97 -15.33 23.03
C ASP A 334 -15.52 -14.03 22.33
N GLU A 335 -14.47 -14.09 21.50
CA GLU A 335 -14.04 -12.95 20.67
C GLU A 335 -15.15 -12.52 19.69
N ARG A 336 -15.83 -13.48 19.03
CA ARG A 336 -16.96 -13.20 18.12
C ARG A 336 -18.15 -12.57 18.83
N ILE A 337 -18.53 -13.07 20.01
CA ILE A 337 -19.61 -12.53 20.84
C ILE A 337 -19.25 -11.12 21.33
N THR A 338 -18.01 -10.87 21.76
CA THR A 338 -17.54 -9.54 22.19
C THR A 338 -17.58 -8.51 21.07
N LEU A 339 -17.24 -8.88 19.84
CA LEU A 339 -17.34 -7.99 18.68
C LEU A 339 -18.80 -7.59 18.34
N ILE A 340 -19.77 -8.47 18.58
CA ILE A 340 -21.20 -8.14 18.47
C ILE A 340 -21.67 -7.27 19.64
N LYS A 341 -21.38 -7.67 20.89
CA LYS A 341 -21.82 -6.95 22.10
C LYS A 341 -21.36 -5.50 22.14
N SER A 342 -20.12 -5.24 21.73
CA SER A 342 -19.55 -3.89 21.61
C SER A 342 -20.09 -3.07 20.43
N GLY A 343 -20.92 -3.66 19.57
CA GLY A 343 -21.36 -3.10 18.29
C GLY A 343 -20.24 -2.91 17.27
N GLN A 344 -19.01 -3.38 17.56
CA GLN A 344 -17.84 -3.12 16.72
C GLN A 344 -17.95 -3.81 15.37
N LEU A 345 -18.35 -5.09 15.35
CA LEU A 345 -18.60 -5.82 14.11
C LEU A 345 -19.65 -5.11 13.24
N GLY A 346 -20.71 -4.59 13.86
CA GLY A 346 -21.73 -3.83 13.18
C GLY A 346 -21.13 -2.59 12.51
N ARG A 347 -20.44 -1.74 13.28
CA ARG A 347 -19.82 -0.50 12.76
C ARG A 347 -18.84 -0.78 11.62
N ASP A 348 -18.02 -1.82 11.75
CA ASP A 348 -17.00 -2.13 10.76
C ASP A 348 -17.61 -2.71 9.48
N LEU A 349 -18.60 -3.60 9.57
CA LEU A 349 -19.33 -4.11 8.41
C LEU A 349 -20.19 -3.01 7.75
N GLY A 350 -20.82 -2.15 8.54
CA GLY A 350 -21.56 -1.00 8.03
C GLY A 350 -20.67 -0.06 7.22
N TYR A 351 -19.49 0.28 7.75
CA TYR A 351 -18.50 1.08 7.04
C TYR A 351 -17.97 0.37 5.79
N ALA A 352 -17.62 -0.92 5.92
CA ALA A 352 -17.16 -1.75 4.82
C ALA A 352 -18.19 -1.87 3.71
N SER A 353 -19.50 -1.86 4.00
CA SER A 353 -20.54 -1.96 2.97
C SER A 353 -20.53 -0.78 2.00
N VAL A 354 -20.19 0.42 2.48
CA VAL A 354 -20.03 1.61 1.64
C VAL A 354 -18.70 1.54 0.87
N MET A 355 -17.61 1.09 1.52
CA MET A 355 -16.30 1.00 0.87
C MET A 355 -16.23 -0.11 -0.20
N CYS A 356 -16.74 -1.31 0.07
CA CYS A 356 -16.81 -2.43 -0.87
C CYS A 356 -17.61 -2.07 -2.11
N LEU A 357 -18.75 -1.38 -1.95
CA LEU A 357 -19.50 -0.79 -3.07
C LEU A 357 -18.62 0.15 -3.91
N MET A 358 -17.93 1.08 -3.24
CA MET A 358 -17.08 2.09 -3.88
C MET A 358 -15.78 1.52 -4.49
N THR A 359 -15.39 0.30 -4.15
CA THR A 359 -14.25 -0.43 -4.75
C THR A 359 -14.68 -1.62 -5.62
N GLY A 360 -15.98 -1.82 -5.87
CA GLY A 360 -16.48 -2.92 -6.69
C GLY A 360 -16.34 -4.33 -6.10
N LEU A 361 -16.10 -4.44 -4.79
CA LEU A 361 -16.00 -5.70 -4.04
C LEU A 361 -17.38 -6.20 -3.58
N SER A 362 -18.35 -6.21 -4.49
CA SER A 362 -19.73 -6.64 -4.24
C SER A 362 -19.86 -8.16 -4.00
N ASP A 363 -18.81 -8.92 -4.24
CA ASP A 363 -18.67 -10.34 -3.87
C ASP A 363 -18.18 -10.56 -2.43
N HIS A 364 -17.71 -9.50 -1.76
CA HIS A 364 -17.34 -9.52 -0.34
C HIS A 364 -18.52 -9.08 0.54
N LEU A 365 -19.07 -7.91 0.19
CA LEU A 365 -20.16 -7.29 0.93
C LEU A 365 -20.93 -6.39 -0.03
N SER A 366 -22.20 -6.74 -0.29
CA SER A 366 -23.07 -5.95 -1.16
C SER A 366 -24.44 -5.73 -0.55
N LEU A 367 -24.84 -4.46 -0.58
CA LEU A 367 -26.17 -3.98 -0.21
C LEU A 367 -27.17 -4.02 -1.38
N ASN A 368 -26.72 -4.42 -2.57
CA ASN A 368 -27.58 -4.72 -3.72
C ASN A 368 -27.33 -6.17 -4.15
N GLY A 369 -28.32 -6.81 -4.78
CA GLY A 369 -28.17 -8.14 -5.39
C GLY A 369 -26.89 -8.30 -6.20
N SER A 370 -26.00 -9.19 -5.76
CA SER A 370 -24.72 -9.43 -6.45
C SER A 370 -24.87 -10.23 -7.76
N ASP A 371 -26.11 -10.61 -8.07
CA ASP A 371 -26.58 -11.54 -9.10
C ASP A 371 -28.01 -11.18 -9.57
N GLU A 372 -28.55 -11.92 -10.53
CA GLU A 372 -29.91 -11.74 -11.06
C GLU A 372 -31.01 -12.09 -10.03
N SER A 373 -30.67 -12.69 -8.88
CA SER A 373 -31.62 -13.03 -7.81
C SER A 373 -31.95 -11.85 -6.88
N GLY A 374 -31.16 -10.78 -6.89
CA GLY A 374 -31.43 -9.57 -6.11
C GLY A 374 -31.00 -9.61 -4.64
N THR A 375 -30.38 -10.71 -4.15
CA THR A 375 -30.05 -10.86 -2.72
C THR A 375 -28.73 -10.21 -2.31
N ALA A 376 -28.77 -9.43 -1.23
CA ALA A 376 -27.57 -8.92 -0.55
C ALA A 376 -26.70 -10.08 -0.05
N LEU A 377 -25.38 -9.85 0.02
CA LEU A 377 -24.38 -10.90 0.26
C LEU A 377 -23.37 -10.42 1.30
N VAL A 378 -23.01 -11.28 2.27
CA VAL A 378 -21.78 -11.11 3.05
C VAL A 378 -20.92 -12.38 3.04
N ASN A 379 -19.75 -12.29 2.41
CA ASN A 379 -18.74 -13.33 2.50
C ASN A 379 -17.78 -13.03 3.68
N MET A 380 -18.15 -13.48 4.87
CA MET A 380 -17.37 -13.26 6.10
C MET A 380 -15.97 -13.88 6.05
N ASP A 381 -15.74 -14.90 5.20
CA ASP A 381 -14.40 -15.44 4.97
C ASP A 381 -13.49 -14.46 4.21
N ASN A 382 -14.03 -13.47 3.50
CA ASN A 382 -13.26 -12.44 2.78
C ASN A 382 -12.89 -11.22 3.64
N PHE A 383 -12.99 -11.35 4.97
CA PHE A 383 -12.61 -10.31 5.92
C PHE A 383 -11.71 -10.82 7.06
N ILE A 384 -10.66 -10.06 7.34
CA ILE A 384 -9.75 -10.24 8.48
C ILE A 384 -10.02 -9.15 9.52
N GLN A 385 -10.08 -9.56 10.80
CA GLN A 385 -9.91 -8.63 11.92
C GLN A 385 -8.42 -8.36 12.10
N GLY A 386 -7.99 -7.14 11.78
CA GLY A 386 -6.58 -6.73 11.84
C GLY A 386 -6.08 -6.53 13.27
N GLU A 387 -4.76 -6.68 13.46
CA GLU A 387 -4.06 -6.29 14.71
C GLU A 387 -4.20 -4.80 15.03
N ASP A 388 -4.51 -3.97 14.03
CA ASP A 388 -4.83 -2.55 14.14
C ASP A 388 -6.27 -2.27 14.60
N GLY A 389 -7.07 -3.31 14.86
CA GLY A 389 -8.47 -3.20 15.26
C GLY A 389 -9.42 -2.89 14.10
N MET A 390 -8.92 -2.76 12.86
CA MET A 390 -9.74 -2.48 11.68
C MET A 390 -10.12 -3.76 10.94
N LEU A 391 -11.12 -3.65 10.07
CA LEU A 391 -11.48 -4.70 9.14
C LEU A 391 -10.62 -4.59 7.87
N HIS A 392 -10.19 -5.73 7.32
CA HIS A 392 -9.42 -5.78 6.08
C HIS A 392 -10.08 -6.74 5.10
N ALA A 393 -10.41 -6.26 3.91
CA ALA A 393 -10.92 -7.08 2.82
C ALA A 393 -9.78 -7.94 2.22
N ILE A 394 -10.03 -9.23 1.96
CA ILE A 394 -9.05 -10.14 1.34
C ILE A 394 -9.69 -10.88 0.16
N ASP A 395 -8.85 -11.32 -0.78
CA ASP A 395 -9.28 -11.86 -2.08
C ASP A 395 -10.05 -10.84 -2.97
N PRO A 396 -9.62 -9.56 -3.11
CA PRO A 396 -10.29 -8.54 -3.93
C PRO A 396 -10.47 -8.96 -5.40
N GLY A 397 -11.61 -9.59 -5.70
CA GLY A 397 -12.02 -10.07 -7.02
C GLY A 397 -13.17 -9.25 -7.58
N VAL A 398 -12.89 -8.05 -8.07
CA VAL A 398 -13.91 -7.15 -8.62
C VAL A 398 -14.77 -7.87 -9.68
N GLN A 399 -16.10 -7.83 -9.53
CA GLN A 399 -16.99 -8.38 -10.55
C GLN A 399 -16.77 -7.69 -11.90
N GLU A 400 -16.75 -8.47 -12.98
CA GLU A 400 -16.80 -7.95 -14.35
C GLU A 400 -18.22 -8.18 -14.88
N ARG A 401 -18.97 -7.10 -15.12
CA ARG A 401 -20.31 -7.15 -15.72
C ARG A 401 -20.28 -6.43 -17.06
N ASN A 402 -20.47 -7.17 -18.15
CA ASN A 402 -20.46 -6.67 -19.54
C ASN A 402 -19.17 -5.91 -19.91
N GLY A 403 -18.00 -6.44 -19.50
CA GLY A 403 -16.69 -5.82 -19.75
C GLY A 403 -16.32 -4.69 -18.79
N VAL A 404 -17.25 -4.21 -17.96
CA VAL A 404 -16.98 -3.17 -16.96
C VAL A 404 -16.48 -3.79 -15.66
N HIS A 405 -15.36 -3.27 -15.15
CA HIS A 405 -14.82 -3.60 -13.83
C HIS A 405 -15.35 -2.60 -12.78
N GLY A 406 -15.96 -3.13 -11.72
CA GLY A 406 -16.47 -2.35 -10.59
C GLY A 406 -17.99 -2.20 -10.59
N ALA A 407 -18.51 -1.56 -9.55
CA ALA A 407 -19.94 -1.24 -9.49
C ALA A 407 -20.26 -0.09 -10.44
N LYS A 408 -21.37 -0.20 -11.18
CA LYS A 408 -21.83 0.82 -12.12
C LYS A 408 -22.31 2.07 -11.36
N PRO A 409 -22.28 3.28 -11.93
CA PRO A 409 -22.68 4.50 -11.21
C PRO A 409 -24.14 4.47 -10.78
N GLY A 410 -25.01 3.83 -11.57
CA GLY A 410 -26.40 3.56 -11.21
C GLY A 410 -26.56 2.55 -10.07
N GLU A 411 -25.73 1.50 -10.02
CA GLU A 411 -25.73 0.51 -8.92
C GLU A 411 -25.26 1.18 -7.61
N ILE A 412 -24.22 2.01 -7.66
CA ILE A 412 -23.72 2.80 -6.53
C ILE A 412 -24.78 3.80 -6.05
N THR A 413 -25.39 4.57 -6.96
CA THR A 413 -26.44 5.56 -6.65
C THR A 413 -27.69 4.89 -6.05
N SER A 414 -28.11 3.75 -6.63
CA SER A 414 -29.22 2.94 -6.10
C SER A 414 -28.93 2.43 -4.69
N THR A 415 -27.73 1.90 -4.45
CA THR A 415 -27.33 1.40 -3.13
C THR A 415 -27.37 2.49 -2.06
N ILE A 416 -26.86 3.69 -2.37
CA ILE A 416 -26.91 4.84 -1.45
C ILE A 416 -28.36 5.30 -1.24
N GLY A 417 -29.21 5.19 -2.26
CA GLY A 417 -30.66 5.36 -2.12
C GLY A 417 -31.29 4.38 -1.13
N ASN A 418 -30.87 3.12 -1.13
CA ASN A 418 -31.32 2.11 -0.16
C ASN A 418 -30.84 2.43 1.28
N ILE A 419 -29.59 2.88 1.45
CA ILE A 419 -29.09 3.35 2.76
C ILE A 419 -29.90 4.56 3.24
N ARG A 420 -30.19 5.52 2.36
CA ARG A 420 -31.04 6.67 2.67
C ARG A 420 -32.43 6.25 3.12
N ALA A 421 -33.11 5.38 2.37
CA ALA A 421 -34.46 4.93 2.69
C ALA A 421 -34.52 4.18 4.04
N MET A 422 -33.46 3.44 4.38
CA MET A 422 -33.30 2.77 5.67
C MET A 422 -33.09 3.76 6.83
N LEU A 423 -32.29 4.81 6.63
CA LEU A 423 -32.15 5.90 7.62
C LEU A 423 -33.46 6.69 7.79
N GLU A 424 -34.18 6.97 6.70
CA GLU A 424 -35.53 7.57 6.73
C GLU A 424 -36.52 6.69 7.51
N ALA A 425 -36.51 5.37 7.30
CA ALA A 425 -37.37 4.44 8.03
C ALA A 425 -37.07 4.40 9.54
N ALA A 426 -35.79 4.41 9.93
CA ALA A 426 -35.38 4.50 11.33
C ALA A 426 -35.76 5.84 11.98
N ASN A 427 -35.61 6.95 11.24
CA ASN A 427 -36.05 8.28 11.68
C ASN A 427 -37.58 8.38 11.84
N ASN A 428 -38.36 7.59 11.10
CA ASN A 428 -39.82 7.54 11.21
C ASN A 428 -40.35 6.47 12.20
N ALA A 429 -39.52 5.56 12.70
CA ALA A 429 -39.92 4.54 13.68
C ALA A 429 -40.21 5.15 15.08
N GLY A 430 -41.04 4.47 15.88
CA GLY A 430 -41.36 4.90 17.25
C GLY A 430 -40.14 4.91 18.18
N SER A 431 -39.26 3.91 18.04
CA SER A 431 -37.93 3.83 18.65
C SER A 431 -36.95 3.13 17.70
N LEU A 432 -35.64 3.27 17.90
CA LEU A 432 -34.66 2.54 17.09
C LEU A 432 -34.55 1.06 17.52
N GLU A 433 -34.87 0.75 18.77
CA GLU A 433 -34.92 -0.61 19.28
C GLU A 433 -36.07 -1.40 18.64
N GLU A 434 -37.26 -0.78 18.51
CA GLU A 434 -38.38 -1.35 17.75
C GLU A 434 -38.01 -1.51 16.27
N PHE A 435 -37.34 -0.52 15.67
CA PHE A 435 -36.86 -0.63 14.28
C PHE A 435 -35.88 -1.81 14.10
N ALA A 436 -34.89 -1.93 14.99
CA ALA A 436 -33.91 -3.00 14.96
C ALA A 436 -34.55 -4.38 15.22
N ASP A 437 -35.47 -4.47 16.18
CA ASP A 437 -36.25 -5.68 16.44
C ASP A 437 -37.07 -6.09 15.22
N ASN A 438 -37.73 -5.15 14.55
CA ASN A 438 -38.49 -5.42 13.33
C ASN A 438 -37.59 -5.97 12.21
N ILE A 439 -36.36 -5.45 12.04
CA ILE A 439 -35.38 -6.04 11.10
C ILE A 439 -35.02 -7.47 11.52
N ILE A 440 -34.69 -7.71 12.79
CA ILE A 440 -34.30 -9.02 13.31
C ILE A 440 -35.44 -10.05 13.13
N GLN A 441 -36.69 -9.66 13.40
CA GLN A 441 -37.85 -10.54 13.22
C GLN A 441 -38.14 -10.80 11.74
N GLN A 442 -38.13 -9.79 10.86
CA GLN A 442 -38.33 -9.97 9.41
C GLN A 442 -37.29 -10.93 8.81
N THR A 443 -36.04 -10.81 9.28
CA THR A 443 -34.92 -11.68 8.88
C THR A 443 -35.19 -13.14 9.25
N LYS A 444 -35.63 -13.40 10.49
CA LYS A 444 -35.91 -14.75 10.99
C LYS A 444 -36.96 -15.52 10.17
N PHE A 445 -37.83 -14.83 9.43
CA PHE A 445 -38.85 -15.42 8.57
C PHE A 445 -38.46 -15.46 7.08
N ASN A 446 -37.17 -15.31 6.73
CA ASN A 446 -36.65 -15.27 5.35
C ASN A 446 -37.32 -14.22 4.45
N ASN A 447 -37.88 -13.15 5.01
CA ASN A 447 -38.51 -12.09 4.24
C ASN A 447 -37.45 -11.08 3.78
N SER A 448 -36.56 -11.53 2.89
CA SER A 448 -35.31 -10.87 2.49
C SER A 448 -35.48 -9.63 1.60
N SER A 449 -36.65 -8.99 1.63
CA SER A 449 -36.93 -7.74 0.91
C SER A 449 -36.20 -6.52 1.50
N ASN A 450 -35.76 -6.61 2.76
CA ASN A 450 -34.83 -5.67 3.36
C ASN A 450 -33.38 -6.18 3.23
N VAL A 451 -32.57 -5.43 2.49
CA VAL A 451 -31.13 -5.61 2.29
C VAL A 451 -30.36 -5.83 3.59
N LEU A 452 -30.61 -5.01 4.62
CA LEU A 452 -29.90 -5.16 5.90
C LEU A 452 -30.32 -6.46 6.60
N GLY A 453 -31.59 -6.86 6.45
CA GLY A 453 -32.08 -8.15 6.94
C GLY A 453 -31.32 -9.33 6.35
N ALA A 454 -31.09 -9.36 5.04
CA ALA A 454 -30.31 -10.43 4.40
C ALA A 454 -28.88 -10.52 4.94
N ILE A 455 -28.18 -9.39 5.16
CA ILE A 455 -26.86 -9.39 5.80
C ILE A 455 -26.92 -9.92 7.24
N ILE A 456 -27.90 -9.46 8.02
CA ILE A 456 -28.13 -9.94 9.38
C ILE A 456 -28.47 -11.44 9.39
N SER A 457 -29.09 -11.95 8.32
CA SER A 457 -29.35 -13.39 8.11
C SER A 457 -28.05 -14.18 8.01
N ASP A 458 -27.13 -13.78 7.13
CA ASP A 458 -25.85 -14.46 6.95
C ASP A 458 -24.98 -14.47 8.21
N ILE A 459 -25.09 -13.42 9.04
CA ILE A 459 -24.34 -13.32 10.30
C ILE A 459 -25.00 -14.10 11.44
N LEU A 460 -26.32 -13.97 11.62
CA LEU A 460 -27.05 -14.46 12.81
C LEU A 460 -27.90 -15.71 12.59
N PHE A 461 -28.24 -16.08 11.36
CA PHE A 461 -29.26 -17.10 11.07
C PHE A 461 -28.85 -18.14 10.03
N THR A 462 -27.67 -18.00 9.40
CA THR A 462 -27.07 -19.00 8.50
C THR A 462 -25.86 -19.70 9.16
N PRO A 463 -26.03 -20.50 10.22
CA PRO A 463 -24.91 -21.19 10.87
C PRO A 463 -24.31 -22.26 9.96
N GLY A 464 -22.98 -22.33 9.89
CA GLY A 464 -22.31 -23.33 9.06
C GLY A 464 -20.80 -23.12 8.94
N LYS A 465 -20.16 -23.83 8.01
CA LYS A 465 -18.70 -23.79 7.80
C LYS A 465 -18.18 -22.36 7.54
N GLN A 466 -18.91 -21.60 6.73
CA GLN A 466 -18.60 -20.21 6.32
C GLN A 466 -19.27 -19.14 7.17
N GLY A 467 -20.28 -19.50 7.97
CA GLY A 467 -20.99 -18.55 8.84
C GLY A 467 -20.07 -17.94 9.88
N PHE A 468 -20.40 -16.72 10.32
CA PHE A 468 -19.72 -16.10 11.46
C PHE A 468 -19.88 -16.95 12.72
N PHE A 469 -21.10 -17.47 12.95
CA PHE A 469 -21.37 -18.54 13.90
C PHE A 469 -21.42 -19.91 13.22
N LYS A 470 -20.97 -20.94 13.93
CA LYS A 470 -20.84 -22.32 13.44
C LYS A 470 -22.03 -23.19 13.81
N THR A 471 -22.78 -22.84 14.86
CA THR A 471 -23.99 -23.57 15.28
C THR A 471 -25.07 -22.61 15.80
N GLN A 472 -26.33 -23.05 15.79
CA GLN A 472 -27.43 -22.29 16.40
C GLN A 472 -27.20 -22.03 17.90
N GLY A 473 -26.62 -22.99 18.62
CA GLY A 473 -26.30 -22.84 20.05
C GLY A 473 -25.20 -21.82 20.36
N GLU A 474 -24.48 -21.31 19.36
CA GLU A 474 -23.61 -20.13 19.51
C GLU A 474 -24.42 -18.82 19.39
N ILE A 475 -25.35 -18.77 18.42
CA ILE A 475 -26.27 -17.64 18.20
C ILE A 475 -27.23 -17.45 19.39
N ASP A 476 -27.62 -18.55 20.03
CA ASP A 476 -28.53 -18.55 21.19
C ASP A 476 -27.88 -17.94 22.45
N GLN A 477 -26.55 -17.75 22.47
CA GLN A 477 -25.84 -17.02 23.53
C GLN A 477 -25.93 -15.50 23.39
N LEU A 478 -26.41 -15.01 22.25
CA LEU A 478 -26.63 -13.59 22.00
C LEU A 478 -28.02 -13.18 22.51
N SER A 479 -28.02 -12.18 23.40
CA SER A 479 -29.23 -11.50 23.85
C SER A 479 -29.94 -10.79 22.70
N GLN A 480 -31.19 -10.35 22.89
CA GLN A 480 -31.86 -9.51 21.89
C GLN A 480 -31.16 -8.15 21.75
N GLU A 481 -30.61 -7.61 22.84
CA GLU A 481 -29.80 -6.38 22.87
C GLU A 481 -28.53 -6.53 22.04
N ASP A 482 -27.81 -7.65 22.17
CA ASP A 482 -26.60 -7.95 21.37
C ASP A 482 -26.93 -7.91 19.86
N LYS A 483 -28.10 -8.42 19.48
CA LYS A 483 -28.58 -8.46 18.09
C LYS A 483 -28.98 -7.06 17.60
N ARG A 484 -29.59 -6.22 18.46
CA ARG A 484 -29.83 -4.80 18.16
C ARG A 484 -28.51 -4.03 17.99
N ASN A 485 -27.51 -4.29 18.83
CA ASN A 485 -26.19 -3.65 18.74
C ASN A 485 -25.48 -3.95 17.41
N LEU A 486 -25.68 -5.14 16.83
CA LEU A 486 -25.24 -5.43 15.46
C LEU A 486 -25.96 -4.55 14.43
N VAL A 487 -27.29 -4.49 14.44
CA VAL A 487 -28.11 -3.71 13.48
C VAL A 487 -27.81 -2.21 13.58
N LEU A 488 -27.88 -1.64 14.78
CA LEU A 488 -27.62 -0.22 15.02
C LEU A 488 -26.16 0.14 14.76
N GLY A 489 -25.23 -0.75 15.12
CA GLY A 489 -23.82 -0.63 14.75
C GLY A 489 -23.62 -0.57 13.24
N MET A 490 -24.30 -1.44 12.47
CA MET A 490 -24.25 -1.39 10.99
C MET A 490 -24.75 -0.06 10.43
N MET A 491 -25.85 0.49 10.96
CA MET A 491 -26.35 1.79 10.53
C MET A 491 -25.37 2.93 10.86
N GLN A 492 -24.79 2.95 12.07
CA GLN A 492 -23.71 3.88 12.44
C GLN A 492 -22.49 3.75 11.50
N GLY A 493 -22.11 2.53 11.16
CA GLY A 493 -21.02 2.24 10.23
C GLY A 493 -21.29 2.79 8.84
N MET A 494 -22.50 2.59 8.32
CA MET A 494 -22.92 3.13 7.02
C MET A 494 -22.89 4.67 7.01
N VAL A 495 -23.36 5.32 8.09
CA VAL A 495 -23.25 6.78 8.25
C VAL A 495 -21.79 7.22 8.16
N LYS A 496 -20.87 6.61 8.92
CA LYS A 496 -19.43 6.93 8.85
C LYS A 496 -18.82 6.67 7.47
N GLY A 497 -19.26 5.61 6.79
CA GLY A 497 -18.85 5.32 5.41
C GLY A 497 -19.32 6.39 4.44
N LEU A 498 -20.53 6.91 4.61
CA LEU A 498 -21.09 8.03 3.84
C LEU A 498 -20.39 9.36 4.15
N GLU A 499 -20.06 9.65 5.41
CA GLU A 499 -19.26 10.84 5.78
C GLU A 499 -17.88 10.82 5.13
N PHE A 500 -17.20 9.68 5.20
CA PHE A 500 -15.92 9.46 4.52
C PHE A 500 -16.05 9.64 3.00
N ALA A 501 -17.09 9.06 2.40
CA ALA A 501 -17.43 9.23 0.99
C ALA A 501 -17.72 10.69 0.59
N GLN A 502 -18.32 11.48 1.48
CA GLN A 502 -18.55 12.91 1.26
C GLN A 502 -17.24 13.69 1.33
N ALA A 503 -16.45 13.48 2.38
CA ALA A 503 -15.19 14.19 2.62
C ALA A 503 -14.11 13.87 1.56
N HIS A 504 -14.07 12.62 1.07
CA HIS A 504 -13.00 12.12 0.20
C HIS A 504 -13.46 11.76 -1.22
N GLY A 505 -14.74 11.94 -1.56
CA GLY A 505 -15.29 11.54 -2.86
C GLY A 505 -14.59 12.14 -4.08
N ASN A 506 -14.00 13.33 -3.97
CA ASN A 506 -13.16 13.90 -5.03
C ASN A 506 -11.85 13.12 -5.24
N ALA A 507 -11.21 12.64 -4.16
CA ALA A 507 -10.01 11.81 -4.25
C ALA A 507 -10.33 10.40 -4.80
N ILE A 508 -11.52 9.90 -4.46
CA ILE A 508 -12.02 8.59 -4.90
C ILE A 508 -12.38 8.64 -6.40
N GLY A 509 -13.09 9.69 -6.84
CA GLY A 509 -13.34 9.97 -8.26
C GLY A 509 -12.06 10.21 -9.07
N ALA A 510 -11.05 10.85 -8.46
CA ALA A 510 -9.72 11.00 -9.08
C ALA A 510 -8.97 9.65 -9.19
N GLY A 511 -9.10 8.75 -8.20
CA GLY A 511 -8.59 7.38 -8.28
C GLY A 511 -9.19 6.64 -9.48
N TYR A 512 -10.52 6.61 -9.57
CA TYR A 512 -11.28 6.08 -10.70
C TYR A 512 -10.82 6.63 -12.07
N ALA A 513 -10.63 7.95 -12.20
CA ALA A 513 -10.12 8.56 -13.43
C ALA A 513 -8.65 8.20 -13.74
N GLY A 514 -7.82 8.01 -12.71
CA GLY A 514 -6.44 7.55 -12.83
C GLY A 514 -6.35 6.12 -13.36
N VAL A 515 -7.26 5.23 -12.94
CA VAL A 515 -7.36 3.86 -13.45
C VAL A 515 -7.63 3.85 -14.96
N ALA A 516 -8.64 4.60 -15.42
CA ALA A 516 -9.02 4.58 -16.83
C ALA A 516 -7.99 5.20 -17.78
N THR A 517 -7.16 6.13 -17.30
CA THR A 517 -6.04 6.71 -18.08
C THR A 517 -4.78 5.84 -18.07
N GLY A 518 -4.68 4.87 -17.16
CA GLY A 518 -3.55 3.94 -17.00
C GLY A 518 -3.55 2.70 -17.91
N GLY A 519 -4.35 2.68 -18.98
CA GLY A 519 -4.43 1.54 -19.92
C GLY A 519 -5.60 0.57 -19.69
N LEU A 520 -6.39 0.76 -18.62
CA LEU A 520 -7.63 0.01 -18.37
C LEU A 520 -8.85 0.60 -19.11
N GLN A 521 -8.61 1.43 -20.13
CA GLN A 521 -9.62 2.21 -20.85
C GLN A 521 -10.69 1.32 -21.51
N HIS A 522 -10.30 0.13 -22.00
CA HIS A 522 -11.21 -0.87 -22.57
C HIS A 522 -12.22 -1.46 -21.57
N HIS A 523 -12.05 -1.23 -20.26
CA HIS A 523 -12.90 -1.75 -19.18
C HIS A 523 -13.90 -0.73 -18.63
N PHE A 524 -14.07 0.42 -19.29
CA PHE A 524 -15.05 1.47 -18.90
C PHE A 524 -15.95 1.91 -20.07
N GLY A 525 -15.91 1.19 -21.19
CA GLY A 525 -16.63 1.53 -22.42
C GLY A 525 -16.03 2.73 -23.17
N ASP A 526 -16.73 3.20 -24.20
CA ASP A 526 -16.20 4.19 -25.16
C ASP A 526 -16.03 5.61 -24.58
N ASN A 527 -16.59 5.89 -23.40
CA ASN A 527 -16.49 7.21 -22.76
C ASN A 527 -16.29 7.13 -21.23
N PRO A 528 -15.10 6.73 -20.76
CA PRO A 528 -14.77 6.71 -19.33
C PRO A 528 -14.96 8.08 -18.65
N GLN A 529 -14.74 9.18 -19.38
CA GLN A 529 -14.79 10.51 -18.76
C GLN A 529 -16.24 10.95 -18.45
N ALA A 530 -17.22 10.59 -19.28
CA ALA A 530 -18.63 10.73 -18.93
C ALA A 530 -18.99 9.84 -17.73
N TYR A 531 -18.58 8.57 -17.74
CA TYR A 531 -18.80 7.63 -16.62
C TYR A 531 -18.34 8.19 -15.27
N PHE A 532 -17.15 8.79 -15.19
CA PHE A 532 -16.66 9.39 -13.94
C PHE A 532 -17.30 10.73 -13.59
N THR A 533 -17.74 11.51 -14.58
CA THR A 533 -18.45 12.78 -14.33
C THR A 533 -19.84 12.50 -13.75
N ASP A 534 -20.57 11.55 -14.35
CA ASP A 534 -21.88 11.09 -13.87
C ASP A 534 -21.76 10.38 -12.51
N LEU A 535 -20.71 9.56 -12.33
CA LEU A 535 -20.40 8.96 -11.04
C LEU A 535 -20.18 10.05 -9.99
N ALA A 536 -19.26 11.00 -10.20
CA ALA A 536 -18.96 12.03 -9.20
C ALA A 536 -20.18 12.90 -8.86
N GLY A 537 -20.95 13.33 -9.86
CA GLY A 537 -22.14 14.18 -9.67
C GLY A 537 -23.32 13.45 -9.01
N GLY A 538 -23.65 12.25 -9.51
CA GLY A 538 -24.73 11.42 -8.96
C GLY A 538 -24.41 10.92 -7.55
N PHE A 539 -23.20 10.40 -7.35
CA PHE A 539 -22.71 9.92 -6.06
C PHE A 539 -22.75 11.00 -4.98
N GLN A 540 -22.14 12.17 -5.21
CA GLN A 540 -22.13 13.25 -4.21
C GLN A 540 -23.53 13.80 -3.91
N THR A 541 -24.48 13.67 -4.84
CA THR A 541 -25.88 14.05 -4.62
C THR A 541 -26.61 12.99 -3.79
N ALA A 542 -26.40 11.70 -4.08
CA ALA A 542 -26.95 10.59 -3.30
C ALA A 542 -26.40 10.57 -1.86
N VAL A 543 -25.08 10.72 -1.67
CA VAL A 543 -24.43 10.75 -0.36
C VAL A 543 -24.98 11.90 0.49
N ARG A 544 -25.12 13.12 -0.07
CA ARG A 544 -25.75 14.25 0.64
C ARG A 544 -27.22 13.97 1.00
N GLY A 545 -27.97 13.33 0.11
CA GLY A 545 -29.36 12.94 0.38
C GLY A 545 -29.48 11.91 1.52
N ALA A 546 -28.52 10.98 1.64
CA ALA A 546 -28.47 10.03 2.75
C ALA A 546 -28.03 10.71 4.05
N LEU A 547 -26.99 11.54 4.02
CA LEU A 547 -26.48 12.24 5.21
C LEU A 547 -27.44 13.32 5.74
N ALA A 548 -28.40 13.80 4.96
CA ALA A 548 -29.49 14.63 5.46
C ALA A 548 -30.35 13.94 6.54
N GLN A 549 -30.26 12.61 6.66
CA GLN A 549 -30.93 11.81 7.69
C GLN A 549 -30.07 11.59 8.95
N LYS A 550 -28.78 11.95 8.90
CA LYS A 550 -27.80 11.65 9.94
C LYS A 550 -28.20 12.21 11.30
N ASP A 551 -28.43 13.53 11.38
CA ASP A 551 -28.56 14.22 12.67
C ASP A 551 -29.78 13.73 13.46
N ALA A 552 -30.87 13.38 12.78
CA ALA A 552 -32.06 12.79 13.39
C ALA A 552 -31.82 11.34 13.86
N PHE A 553 -31.03 10.56 13.12
CA PHE A 553 -30.64 9.20 13.50
C PHE A 553 -29.70 9.21 14.72
N GLU A 554 -28.71 10.11 14.72
CA GLU A 554 -27.78 10.27 15.85
C GLU A 554 -28.47 10.82 17.10
N ALA A 555 -29.44 11.73 16.95
CA ALA A 555 -30.26 12.20 18.07
C ALA A 555 -31.01 11.04 18.74
N LYS A 556 -31.76 10.23 17.97
CA LYS A 556 -32.45 9.05 18.49
C LYS A 556 -31.49 8.01 19.08
N LEU A 557 -30.32 7.82 18.48
CA LEU A 557 -29.31 6.90 19.01
C LEU A 557 -28.82 7.35 20.40
N GLY A 558 -28.72 8.67 20.62
CA GLY A 558 -28.40 9.27 21.92
C GLY A 558 -29.52 9.19 22.97
N GLU A 559 -30.72 8.74 22.61
CA GLU A 559 -31.83 8.50 23.57
C GLU A 559 -31.72 7.11 24.22
N ILE A 560 -30.86 6.23 23.70
CA ILE A 560 -30.70 4.81 24.07
C ILE A 560 -29.42 4.57 24.89
N ALA A 561 -28.46 5.49 24.80
CA ALA A 561 -27.11 5.40 25.37
C ALA A 561 -26.97 6.12 26.73
#